data_AF-A0A1G0MTZ1-F1
#
_entry.id   AF-A0A1G0MTZ1-F1
#
_cell.length_a   1.000
_cell.length_b   1.000
_cell.length_c   1.000
_cell.angle_alpha   90.00
_cell.angle_beta   90.00
_cell.angle_gamma   90.00
#
_symmetry.space_group_name_H-M   'P 1'
#
loop_
_entity.id
_entity.type
_entity.pdbx_description
1 polymer ?
#
loop_
_entity_poly.entity_id
_entity_poly.type
_entity_poly.pdbx_seq_one_letter_code
_entity_poly.pdbx_strand_id
1 'polypeptide(L)'
;MDYTRIIKTEDEYEAALEEIGTLMGNDPPVGTPEADRLELLALLVKAYEDIHYPLEFPTVIEAVRFRMEQEGLKQQDLVAIIGSKGRVSDMLRGNRAVSFSMAKALHKRLGIPAEIFLRDETDVMRKAA
;
A
#
# COMPACT_ATOMS: atom_id res chain seq x y z
N MET A 1 7.36 -29.04 -8.84
CA MET A 1 6.46 -28.21 -9.68
C MET A 1 7.09 -28.02 -11.04
N ASP A 2 6.28 -27.92 -12.09
CA ASP A 2 6.74 -27.55 -13.43
C ASP A 2 6.88 -26.01 -13.49
N TYR A 3 8.10 -25.51 -13.66
CA TYR A 3 8.44 -24.07 -13.62
C TYR A 3 7.95 -23.29 -14.86
N THR A 4 7.21 -23.95 -15.75
CA THR A 4 6.63 -23.33 -16.94
C THR A 4 5.23 -22.74 -16.71
N ARG A 5 4.72 -22.78 -15.47
CA ARG A 5 3.35 -22.41 -15.14
C ARG A 5 3.28 -21.34 -14.05
N ILE A 6 2.47 -20.32 -14.30
CA ILE A 6 2.13 -19.26 -13.33
C ILE A 6 1.20 -19.79 -12.22
N ILE A 7 1.27 -19.17 -11.04
CA ILE A 7 0.34 -19.37 -9.93
C ILE A 7 -1.02 -18.78 -10.29
N LYS A 8 -2.11 -19.55 -10.11
CA LYS A 8 -3.47 -19.15 -10.48
C LYS A 8 -4.48 -19.31 -9.35
N THR A 9 -4.17 -20.10 -8.34
CA THR A 9 -5.09 -20.37 -7.22
C THR A 9 -4.43 -20.06 -5.88
N GLU A 10 -5.26 -19.84 -4.87
CA GLU A 10 -4.81 -19.60 -3.50
C GLU A 10 -3.96 -20.77 -2.98
N ASP A 11 -4.41 -22.02 -3.20
CA ASP A 11 -3.65 -23.21 -2.80
C ASP A 11 -2.24 -23.28 -3.44
N GLU A 12 -2.10 -22.83 -4.69
CA GLU A 12 -0.79 -22.79 -5.38
C GLU A 12 0.09 -21.67 -4.80
N TYR A 13 -0.51 -20.55 -4.41
CA TYR A 13 0.15 -19.43 -3.76
C TYR A 13 0.64 -19.80 -2.35
N GLU A 14 -0.21 -20.41 -1.51
CA GLU A 14 0.16 -20.87 -0.17
C GLU A 14 1.29 -21.91 -0.21
N ALA A 15 1.19 -22.87 -1.14
CA ALA A 15 2.26 -23.85 -1.35
C ALA A 15 3.59 -23.21 -1.78
N ALA A 16 3.54 -22.17 -2.63
CA ALA A 16 4.73 -21.43 -3.03
C ALA A 16 5.33 -20.64 -1.85
N LEU A 17 4.51 -20.05 -0.97
CA LEU A 17 4.98 -19.36 0.23
C LEU A 17 5.66 -20.31 1.23
N GLU A 18 5.09 -21.48 1.49
CA GLU A 18 5.68 -22.50 2.37
C GLU A 18 7.06 -22.96 1.85
N GLU A 19 7.14 -23.14 0.53
CA GLU A 19 8.37 -23.54 -0.14
C GLU A 19 9.44 -22.44 -0.10
N ILE A 20 9.05 -21.19 -0.37
CA ILE A 20 9.94 -20.02 -0.18
C ILE A 20 10.46 -19.99 1.25
N GLY A 21 9.60 -20.15 2.25
CA GLY A 21 9.99 -20.15 3.66
C GLY A 21 11.02 -21.24 3.97
N THR A 22 10.82 -22.44 3.42
CA THR A 22 11.77 -23.55 3.55
C THR A 22 13.10 -23.25 2.88
N LEU A 23 13.09 -22.72 1.65
CA LEU A 23 14.31 -22.37 0.91
C LEU A 23 15.08 -21.24 1.60
N MET A 24 14.41 -20.18 2.06
CA MET A 24 15.03 -19.12 2.83
C MET A 24 15.66 -19.63 4.13
N GLY A 25 14.99 -20.56 4.83
CA GLY A 25 15.53 -21.17 6.04
C GLY A 25 16.79 -22.02 5.81
N ASN A 26 16.98 -22.52 4.58
CA ASN A 26 18.15 -23.30 4.19
C ASN A 26 19.32 -22.43 3.67
N ASP A 27 19.10 -21.13 3.46
CA ASP A 27 20.10 -20.15 2.98
C ASP A 27 20.97 -20.65 1.80
N PRO A 28 20.35 -21.01 0.65
CA PRO A 28 21.05 -21.60 -0.47
C PRO A 28 22.09 -20.61 -1.05
N PRO A 29 23.32 -21.05 -1.32
CA PRO A 29 24.33 -20.19 -1.93
C PRO A 29 23.89 -19.67 -3.30
N VAL A 30 24.32 -18.45 -3.64
CA VAL A 30 24.05 -17.85 -4.95
C VAL A 30 24.57 -18.75 -6.07
N GLY A 31 23.73 -18.94 -7.10
CA GLY A 31 24.05 -19.76 -8.28
C GLY A 31 23.81 -21.26 -8.10
N THR A 32 23.20 -21.69 -6.98
CA THR A 32 22.67 -23.06 -6.88
C THR A 32 21.26 -23.14 -7.46
N PRO A 33 20.83 -24.33 -7.90
CA PRO A 33 19.45 -24.54 -8.36
C PRO A 33 18.40 -24.15 -7.32
N GLU A 34 18.69 -24.31 -6.04
CA GLU A 34 17.80 -23.92 -4.94
C GLU A 34 17.67 -22.39 -4.81
N ALA A 35 18.76 -21.64 -5.04
CA ALA A 35 18.73 -20.18 -5.08
C ALA A 35 17.95 -19.67 -6.31
N ASP A 36 18.20 -20.25 -7.48
CA ASP A 36 17.44 -19.92 -8.71
C ASP A 36 15.95 -20.22 -8.54
N ARG A 37 15.63 -21.32 -7.86
CA ARG A 37 14.26 -21.70 -7.53
C ARG A 37 13.60 -20.71 -6.58
N LEU A 38 14.31 -20.30 -5.53
CA LEU A 38 13.82 -19.30 -4.58
C LEU A 38 13.50 -17.97 -5.29
N GLU A 39 14.40 -17.51 -6.16
CA GLU A 39 14.20 -16.29 -6.95
C GLU A 39 12.97 -16.41 -7.87
N LEU A 40 12.83 -17.54 -8.58
CA LEU A 40 11.69 -17.77 -9.45
C LEU A 40 10.35 -17.79 -8.68
N LEU A 41 10.28 -18.52 -7.56
CA LEU A 41 9.07 -18.58 -6.74
C LEU A 41 8.69 -17.19 -6.23
N ALA A 42 9.66 -16.40 -5.77
CA ALA A 42 9.41 -15.03 -5.33
C ALA A 42 8.80 -14.16 -6.44
N LEU A 43 9.28 -14.31 -7.68
CA LEU A 43 8.71 -13.62 -8.84
C LEU A 43 7.28 -14.08 -9.17
N LEU A 44 7.00 -15.38 -9.07
CA LEU A 44 5.67 -15.93 -9.32
C LEU A 44 4.66 -15.50 -8.24
N VAL A 45 5.06 -15.54 -6.98
CA VAL A 45 4.27 -15.06 -5.83
C VAL A 45 3.95 -13.58 -6.01
N LYS A 46 4.95 -12.76 -6.30
CA LYS A 46 4.74 -11.32 -6.58
C LYS A 46 3.73 -11.10 -7.69
N ALA A 47 3.83 -11.84 -8.80
CA ALA A 47 2.90 -11.70 -9.91
C ALA A 47 1.45 -12.08 -9.53
N TYR A 48 1.29 -13.07 -8.65
CA TYR A 48 -0.02 -13.43 -8.09
C TYR A 48 -0.55 -12.34 -7.16
N GLU A 49 0.28 -11.83 -6.24
CA GLU A 49 -0.06 -10.74 -5.30
C GLU A 49 -0.43 -9.44 -6.02
N ASP A 50 0.30 -9.05 -7.07
CA ASP A 50 0.00 -7.83 -7.84
C ASP A 50 -1.42 -7.84 -8.45
N ILE A 51 -2.00 -9.03 -8.68
CA ILE A 51 -3.36 -9.23 -9.19
C ILE A 51 -4.39 -9.38 -8.06
N HIS A 52 -4.09 -10.20 -7.05
CA HIS A 52 -5.08 -10.63 -6.04
C HIS A 52 -5.00 -9.81 -4.74
N TYR A 53 -3.82 -9.29 -4.42
CA TYR A 53 -3.51 -8.49 -3.23
C TYR A 53 -2.83 -7.17 -3.64
N PRO A 54 -3.46 -6.35 -4.51
CA PRO A 54 -2.84 -5.10 -4.93
C PRO A 54 -2.52 -4.26 -3.69
N LEU A 55 -1.30 -3.72 -3.64
CA LEU A 55 -0.89 -2.83 -2.55
C LEU A 55 -1.93 -1.72 -2.39
N GLU A 56 -2.76 -1.83 -1.36
CA GLU A 56 -3.68 -0.79 -0.97
C GLU A 56 -2.84 0.36 -0.44
N PHE A 57 -2.65 1.36 -1.27
CA PHE A 57 -2.06 2.58 -0.77
C PHE A 57 -3.02 3.22 0.24
N PRO A 58 -2.49 3.87 1.29
CA PRO A 58 -3.32 4.55 2.25
C PRO A 58 -4.18 5.57 1.51
N THR A 59 -5.46 5.60 1.86
CA THR A 59 -6.35 6.70 1.53
C THR A 59 -5.73 8.02 1.98
N VAL A 60 -6.18 9.13 1.38
CA VAL A 60 -5.73 10.47 1.79
C VAL A 60 -5.91 10.68 3.30
N ILE A 61 -6.99 10.15 3.87
CA ILE A 61 -7.29 10.27 5.30
C ILE A 61 -6.32 9.45 6.14
N GLU A 62 -6.02 8.22 5.75
CA GLU A 62 -5.03 7.37 6.43
C GLU A 62 -3.64 7.99 6.39
N ALA A 63 -3.23 8.55 5.25
CA ALA A 63 -1.95 9.24 5.14
C ALA A 63 -1.87 10.47 6.08
N VAL A 64 -2.97 11.22 6.21
CA VAL A 64 -3.05 12.35 7.17
C VAL A 64 -2.98 11.84 8.60
N ARG A 65 -3.73 10.79 8.96
CA ARG A 65 -3.72 10.22 10.31
C ARG A 65 -2.36 9.66 10.69
N PHE A 66 -1.72 8.96 9.75
CA PHE A 66 -0.36 8.45 9.91
C PHE A 66 0.62 9.59 10.20
N ARG A 67 0.56 10.69 9.43
CA ARG A 67 1.38 11.88 9.72
C ARG A 67 1.07 12.52 11.06
N MET A 68 -0.20 12.58 11.44
CA MET A 68 -0.58 13.09 12.76
C MET A 68 0.01 12.23 13.89
N GLU A 69 -0.01 10.91 13.76
CA GLU A 69 0.55 10.00 14.75
C GLU A 69 2.07 10.14 14.85
N GLN A 70 2.78 10.13 13.71
CA GLN A 70 4.24 10.26 13.66
C GLN A 70 4.73 11.59 14.25
N GLU A 71 3.97 12.67 14.07
CA GLU A 71 4.33 14.01 14.55
C GLU A 71 3.65 14.39 15.88
N GLY A 72 2.87 13.49 16.50
CA GLY A 72 2.15 13.74 17.75
C GLY A 72 1.07 14.83 17.66
N LEU A 73 0.52 15.08 16.47
CA LEU A 73 -0.45 16.13 16.19
C LEU A 73 -1.87 15.72 16.60
N LYS A 74 -2.61 16.68 17.17
CA LYS A 74 -4.04 16.56 17.44
C LYS A 74 -4.84 17.22 16.33
N GLN A 75 -6.14 16.89 16.24
CA GLN A 75 -7.01 17.48 15.20
C GLN A 75 -7.04 19.02 15.24
N GLN A 76 -6.92 19.62 16.42
CA GLN A 76 -6.87 21.07 16.56
C GLN A 76 -5.65 21.70 15.87
N ASP A 77 -4.54 20.97 15.75
CA ASP A 77 -3.30 21.46 15.15
C ASP A 77 -3.42 21.54 13.62
N LEU A 78 -4.30 20.73 13.02
CA LEU A 78 -4.63 20.80 11.60
C LEU A 78 -5.47 22.04 11.24
N VAL A 79 -6.05 22.75 12.21
CA VAL A 79 -6.85 23.96 11.93
C VAL A 79 -6.00 25.04 11.27
N ALA A 80 -4.73 25.16 11.64
CA ALA A 80 -3.79 26.10 11.02
C ALA A 80 -3.46 25.76 9.56
N ILE A 81 -3.72 24.51 9.14
CA ILE A 81 -3.45 24.00 7.78
C ILE A 81 -4.73 24.04 6.93
N ILE A 82 -5.87 23.64 7.52
CA ILE A 82 -7.15 23.40 6.81
C ILE A 82 -8.15 24.56 6.98
N GLY A 83 -7.97 25.39 8.00
CA GLY A 83 -8.69 26.65 8.23
C GLY A 83 -9.72 26.62 9.35
N SER A 84 -10.50 25.53 9.53
CA SER A 84 -11.51 25.47 10.61
C SER A 84 -11.67 24.08 11.21
N LYS A 85 -12.09 24.03 12.49
CA LYS A 85 -12.35 22.77 13.21
C LYS A 85 -13.37 21.88 12.51
N GLY A 86 -14.45 22.49 12.00
CA GLY A 86 -15.49 21.77 11.24
C GLY A 86 -14.92 21.10 9.98
N ARG A 87 -14.11 21.83 9.20
CA ARG A 87 -13.47 21.30 7.99
C ARG A 87 -12.49 20.17 8.29
N VAL A 88 -11.73 20.28 9.38
CA VAL A 88 -10.82 19.20 9.84
C VAL A 88 -11.62 17.95 10.19
N SER A 89 -12.67 18.09 11.01
CA SER A 89 -13.52 16.96 11.43
C SER A 89 -14.21 16.30 10.24
N ASP A 90 -14.80 17.08 9.34
CA ASP A 90 -15.49 16.56 8.15
C ASP A 90 -14.54 15.78 7.24
N MET A 91 -13.33 16.32 7.01
CA MET A 91 -12.30 15.65 6.22
C MET A 91 -11.86 14.33 6.87
N LEU A 92 -11.53 14.35 8.16
CA LEU A 92 -11.06 13.15 8.86
C LEU A 92 -12.12 12.05 8.95
N ARG A 93 -13.40 12.41 8.86
CA ARG A 93 -14.54 11.48 8.80
C ARG A 93 -14.87 11.01 7.38
N GLY A 94 -14.25 11.56 6.34
CA GLY A 94 -14.59 11.26 4.95
C GLY A 94 -15.88 11.90 4.45
N ASN A 95 -16.49 12.80 5.22
CA ASN A 95 -17.72 13.50 4.82
C ASN A 95 -17.46 14.62 3.80
N ARG A 96 -16.19 14.90 3.50
CA ARG A 96 -15.76 15.96 2.59
C ARG A 96 -14.51 15.52 1.82
N ALA A 97 -14.60 15.57 0.50
CA ALA A 97 -13.45 15.41 -0.37
C ALA A 97 -12.37 16.48 -0.11
N VAL A 98 -11.10 16.08 -0.17
CA VAL A 98 -9.97 16.99 0.01
C VAL A 98 -9.85 17.90 -1.22
N SER A 99 -9.99 19.21 -1.03
CA SER A 99 -9.81 20.17 -2.12
C SER A 99 -8.34 20.30 -2.52
N PHE A 100 -8.06 20.71 -3.75
CA PHE A 100 -6.69 20.96 -4.23
C PHE A 100 -5.89 21.90 -3.31
N SER A 101 -6.53 22.95 -2.79
CA SER A 101 -5.92 23.87 -1.83
C SER A 101 -5.54 23.19 -0.51
N MET A 102 -6.36 22.26 -0.01
CA MET A 102 -6.07 21.47 1.18
C MET A 102 -4.96 20.46 0.91
N ALA A 103 -5.00 19.75 -0.22
CA ALA A 103 -3.94 18.83 -0.64
C ALA A 103 -2.59 19.53 -0.71
N LYS A 104 -2.51 20.71 -1.34
CA LYS A 104 -1.28 21.53 -1.38
C LYS A 104 -0.79 21.94 0.00
N ALA A 105 -1.71 22.30 0.91
CA ALA A 105 -1.35 22.68 2.28
C ALA A 105 -0.83 21.48 3.08
N LEU A 106 -1.50 20.33 2.98
CA LEU A 106 -1.11 19.08 3.63
C LEU A 106 0.23 18.56 3.10
N HIS A 107 0.45 18.59 1.79
CA HIS A 107 1.74 18.27 1.19
C HIS A 107 2.85 19.18 1.74
N LYS A 108 2.64 20.50 1.72
CA LYS A 108 3.66 21.47 2.15
C LYS A 108 3.96 21.39 3.64
N ARG A 109 2.96 21.09 4.48
CA ARG A 109 3.06 21.21 5.95
C ARG A 109 3.30 19.88 6.65
N LEU A 110 2.76 18.79 6.11
CA LEU A 110 2.89 17.45 6.66
C LEU A 110 3.71 16.53 5.75
N GLY A 111 4.28 17.03 4.65
CA GLY A 111 5.13 16.23 3.75
C GLY A 111 4.43 15.02 3.11
N ILE A 112 3.09 15.05 3.01
CA ILE A 112 2.32 13.96 2.40
C ILE A 112 2.60 13.99 0.88
N PRO A 113 3.08 12.89 0.26
CA PRO A 113 3.34 12.86 -1.19
C PRO A 113 2.14 13.30 -2.01
N ALA A 114 2.38 14.06 -3.08
CA ALA A 114 1.32 14.63 -3.90
C ALA A 114 0.48 13.54 -4.57
N GLU A 115 1.11 12.42 -4.90
CA GLU A 115 0.55 11.23 -5.54
C GLU A 115 -0.62 10.64 -4.74
N ILE A 116 -0.61 10.78 -3.41
CA ILE A 116 -1.71 10.32 -2.55
C ILE A 116 -3.01 11.09 -2.84
N PHE A 117 -2.92 12.37 -3.22
CA PHE A 117 -4.07 13.23 -3.50
C PHE A 117 -4.52 13.19 -4.97
N LEU A 118 -3.68 12.65 -5.86
CA LEU A 118 -3.95 12.56 -7.31
C LEU A 118 -4.65 11.25 -7.69
N ARG A 119 -4.80 10.32 -6.75
CA ARG A 119 -5.54 9.08 -6.97
C ARG A 119 -7.02 9.38 -7.01
N ASP A 120 -7.64 9.07 -8.14
CA ASP A 120 -9.08 9.04 -8.24
C ASP A 120 -9.61 7.93 -7.32
N GLU A 121 -10.56 8.24 -6.43
CA GLU A 121 -11.27 7.23 -5.62
C GLU A 121 -11.94 6.16 -6.52
N THR A 122 -12.14 6.46 -7.81
CA THR A 122 -12.62 5.52 -8.83
C THR A 122 -11.57 4.51 -9.32
N ASP A 123 -10.26 4.74 -9.14
CA ASP A 123 -9.24 3.75 -9.53
C ASP A 123 -9.17 2.56 -8.56
N VAL A 124 -9.55 2.77 -7.30
CA VAL A 124 -9.65 1.70 -6.29
C VAL A 124 -10.86 0.79 -6.58
N MET A 125 -11.98 1.38 -6.99
CA MET A 125 -13.21 0.64 -7.32
C MET A 125 -13.15 -0.09 -8.67
N ARG A 126 -12.38 0.42 -9.65
CA ARG A 126 -12.24 -0.22 -10.98
C ARG A 126 -11.32 -1.44 -11.00
N LYS A 127 -10.44 -1.59 -10.01
CA LYS A 127 -9.61 -2.80 -9.86
C LYS A 127 -10.29 -3.90 -9.02
N ALA A 128 -11.36 -3.55 -8.31
CA ALA A 128 -12.13 -4.47 -7.47
C ALA A 128 -13.43 -4.99 -8.14
N ALA A 129 -13.61 -4.73 -9.44
CA ALA A 129 -14.76 -5.14 -10.25
C ALA A 129 -14.31 -5.88 -11.52
#